data_AF-A0A3A9Z9H8-F1
#
_entry.id   AF-A0A3A9Z9H8-F1
#
_cell.length_a   1.000
_cell.length_b   1.000
_cell.length_c   1.000
_cell.angle_alpha   90.00
_cell.angle_beta   90.00
_cell.angle_gamma   90.00
#
_symmetry.space_group_name_H-M   'P 1'
#
loop_
_entity.id
_entity.type
_entity.pdbx_description
1 polymer ?
#
loop_
_entity_poly.entity_id
_entity_poly.type
_entity_poly.pdbx_seq_one_letter_code
_entity_poly.pdbx_strand_id
1 'polypeptide(L)'
;MATSGKGATDGPSGNRRPRRPRRPRAPLRRCQNVSETFGVQDGLSASGLTGEQRRSIEEEGYVILPGVLSEEECDLLSRTVDEIWVDERLGETHSYEPGVRFVPNLLRYSTVFERCVAEPRVLEAVRAVLGPGIRLNRILGRRSDPGHGNQPLHDLKRRRGRPFTKANTIWCLDAFTEVNGATRLIPGSHLSGEPFLSRCEDPLRAHPDERLALAPRGSVVVHNSHLLHGGTLNRSDAPRRSIHTAYTTPEVPPHWGWDDLPPAVRRVLKPRTAELMGVPAH
;
A
#
# COMPACT_ATOMS: atom_id res chain seq x y z
N MET A 1 19.84 32.10 -72.51
CA MET A 1 20.25 32.90 -71.35
C MET A 1 19.18 32.69 -70.28
N ALA A 2 19.38 31.75 -69.36
CA ALA A 2 19.79 31.96 -67.96
C ALA A 2 18.66 32.60 -67.11
N THR A 3 18.19 32.10 -65.97
CA THR A 3 18.60 31.00 -65.06
C THR A 3 17.54 30.86 -63.94
N SER A 4 17.34 29.62 -63.46
CA SER A 4 17.06 29.16 -62.07
C SER A 4 15.98 29.79 -61.17
N GLY A 5 15.18 28.91 -60.53
CA GLY A 5 14.61 29.17 -59.20
C GLY A 5 13.57 28.14 -58.71
N LYS A 6 14.01 27.10 -57.98
CA LYS A 6 13.17 26.10 -57.28
C LYS A 6 12.57 26.69 -55.98
N GLY A 7 11.45 26.13 -55.51
CA GLY A 7 11.08 26.20 -54.09
C GLY A 7 9.65 25.79 -53.76
N ALA A 8 9.42 24.49 -53.54
CA ALA A 8 8.24 23.99 -52.82
C ALA A 8 8.49 24.13 -51.30
N THR A 9 7.50 24.56 -50.53
CA THR A 9 7.57 24.61 -49.06
C THR A 9 6.54 23.68 -48.45
N ASP A 10 7.06 22.60 -47.86
CA ASP A 10 6.38 21.62 -47.02
C ASP A 10 5.89 22.21 -45.69
N GLY A 11 4.80 21.64 -45.17
CA GLY A 11 4.18 21.97 -43.87
C GLY A 11 5.02 21.55 -42.64
N PRO A 12 4.62 21.99 -41.43
CA PRO A 12 5.50 21.99 -40.28
C PRO A 12 5.69 20.59 -39.68
N SER A 13 6.96 20.34 -39.36
CA SER A 13 7.53 19.11 -38.81
C SER A 13 7.09 18.82 -37.37
N GLY A 14 6.89 17.53 -37.09
CA GLY A 14 6.55 17.00 -35.78
C GLY A 14 7.66 17.18 -34.76
N ASN A 15 7.33 17.80 -33.63
CA ASN A 15 8.23 18.06 -32.52
C ASN A 15 8.37 16.81 -31.63
N ARG A 16 9.25 15.86 -31.99
CA ARG A 16 9.65 14.74 -31.11
C ARG A 16 10.83 15.16 -30.24
N ARG A 17 10.59 15.37 -28.94
CA ARG A 17 11.66 15.57 -27.95
C ARG A 17 12.61 14.36 -27.91
N PRO A 18 13.93 14.54 -27.86
CA PRO A 18 14.87 13.41 -27.82
C PRO A 18 14.83 12.69 -26.46
N ARG A 19 14.77 11.35 -26.49
CA ARG A 19 14.92 10.50 -25.29
C ARG A 19 16.37 10.59 -24.81
N ARG A 20 16.58 11.10 -23.59
CA ARG A 20 17.90 11.08 -22.95
C ARG A 20 18.36 9.63 -22.69
N PRO A 21 19.65 9.31 -22.87
CA PRO A 21 20.17 7.96 -22.65
C PRO A 21 20.13 7.61 -21.15
N ARG A 22 19.71 6.37 -20.84
CA ARG A 22 19.75 5.82 -19.48
C ARG A 22 21.22 5.65 -19.06
N ARG A 23 21.65 6.38 -18.03
CA ARG A 23 22.96 6.16 -17.41
C ARG A 23 22.97 4.82 -16.65
N PRO A 24 24.08 4.05 -16.69
CA PRO A 24 24.20 2.82 -15.92
C PRO A 24 24.16 3.13 -14.41
N ARG A 25 23.41 2.31 -13.66
CA ARG A 25 23.28 2.43 -12.20
C ARG A 25 24.59 2.02 -11.54
N ALA A 26 25.14 2.89 -10.69
CA ALA A 26 26.29 2.57 -9.84
C ALA A 26 25.91 1.48 -8.81
N PRO A 27 26.87 0.64 -8.37
CA PRO A 27 26.60 -0.38 -7.35
C PRO A 27 26.14 0.25 -6.03
N LEU A 28 25.08 -0.32 -5.45
CA LEU A 28 24.51 0.08 -4.17
C LEU A 28 25.55 -0.07 -3.06
N ARG A 29 25.84 1.01 -2.32
CA ARG A 29 26.51 0.88 -1.01
C ARG A 29 25.51 0.25 -0.05
N ARG A 30 25.94 -0.82 0.62
CA ARG A 30 25.24 -1.50 1.72
C ARG A 30 24.60 -0.46 2.65
N CYS A 31 23.27 -0.41 2.72
CA CYS A 31 22.64 -0.17 4.02
C CYS A 31 23.19 -1.30 4.90
N GLN A 32 23.88 -0.95 5.97
CA GLN A 32 24.37 -1.95 6.91
C GLN A 32 23.16 -2.79 7.31
N ASN A 33 23.26 -4.10 7.13
CA ASN A 33 22.26 -5.02 7.64
C ASN A 33 22.17 -4.79 9.15
N VAL A 34 21.20 -4.00 9.60
CA VAL A 34 20.75 -4.05 10.98
C VAL A 34 19.94 -5.34 11.06
N SER A 35 20.64 -6.46 11.08
CA SER A 35 20.11 -7.73 11.57
C SER A 35 20.08 -7.64 13.10
N GLU A 36 19.33 -6.67 13.63
CA GLU A 36 18.82 -6.81 14.98
C GLU A 36 17.67 -7.80 14.86
N THR A 37 17.99 -9.03 15.21
CA THR A 37 17.00 -10.07 15.49
C THR A 37 16.21 -9.55 16.69
N PHE A 38 15.18 -8.74 16.45
CA PHE A 38 14.13 -8.55 17.45
C PHE A 38 13.57 -9.94 17.68
N GLY A 39 13.89 -10.51 18.85
CA GLY A 39 13.31 -11.75 19.28
C GLY A 39 11.81 -11.61 19.11
N VAL A 40 11.24 -12.42 18.22
CA VAL A 40 9.81 -12.64 18.18
C VAL A 40 9.52 -13.17 19.58
N GLN A 41 9.02 -12.32 20.47
CA GLN A 41 8.30 -12.86 21.59
C GLN A 41 7.14 -13.60 20.93
N ASP A 42 7.21 -14.92 20.94
CA ASP A 42 6.10 -15.82 20.67
C ASP A 42 5.05 -15.62 21.78
N GLY A 43 4.55 -14.39 21.90
CA GLY A 43 3.29 -14.07 22.53
C GLY A 43 2.19 -14.50 21.57
N LEU A 44 2.05 -15.81 21.39
CA LEU A 44 0.83 -16.41 20.86
C LEU A 44 -0.32 -16.04 21.80
N SER A 45 -0.90 -14.85 21.61
CA SER A 45 -2.30 -14.64 21.94
C SER A 45 -3.11 -15.49 20.95
N ALA A 46 -3.23 -16.77 21.27
CA ALA A 46 -3.89 -17.84 20.53
C ALA A 46 -5.42 -17.69 20.47
N SER A 47 -5.95 -16.48 20.33
CA SER A 47 -7.36 -16.26 20.01
C SER A 47 -7.43 -15.78 18.57
N GLY A 48 -7.99 -16.60 17.70
CA GLY A 48 -8.36 -16.14 16.36
C GLY A 48 -9.35 -14.98 16.41
N LEU A 49 -9.82 -14.52 15.25
CA LEU A 49 -10.77 -13.40 15.18
C LEU A 49 -11.98 -13.67 16.08
N THR A 50 -12.33 -12.69 16.90
CA THR A 50 -13.54 -12.74 17.72
C THR A 50 -14.78 -12.80 16.82
N GLY A 51 -15.91 -13.26 17.35
CA GLY A 51 -17.16 -13.27 16.61
C GLY A 51 -17.57 -11.87 16.11
N GLU A 52 -17.28 -10.84 16.90
CA GLU A 52 -17.50 -9.44 16.51
C GLU A 52 -16.59 -9.00 15.37
N GLN A 53 -15.28 -9.32 15.44
CA GLN A 53 -14.35 -9.01 14.35
C GLN A 53 -14.76 -9.71 13.05
N ARG A 54 -15.23 -10.96 13.10
CA ARG A 54 -15.73 -11.68 11.92
C ARG A 54 -16.97 -11.02 11.34
N ARG A 55 -17.95 -10.65 12.18
CA ARG A 55 -19.15 -9.92 11.73
C ARG A 55 -18.80 -8.57 11.13
N SER A 56 -17.88 -7.81 11.75
CA SER A 56 -17.40 -6.53 11.20
C SER A 56 -16.81 -6.70 9.80
N ILE A 57 -16.01 -7.73 9.56
CA ILE A 57 -15.47 -8.03 8.22
C ILE A 57 -16.59 -8.38 7.24
N GLU A 58 -17.57 -9.18 7.66
CA GLU A 58 -18.64 -9.65 6.79
C GLU A 58 -19.66 -8.56 6.44
N GLU A 59 -20.16 -7.86 7.46
CA GLU A 59 -21.27 -6.91 7.38
C GLU A 59 -20.78 -5.49 7.08
N GLU A 60 -19.68 -5.06 7.69
CA GLU A 60 -19.14 -3.70 7.53
C GLU A 60 -17.97 -3.63 6.53
N GLY A 61 -17.31 -4.77 6.25
CA GLY A 61 -16.26 -4.87 5.23
C GLY A 61 -14.86 -4.51 5.71
N TYR A 62 -14.68 -4.25 7.01
CA TYR A 62 -13.39 -3.97 7.61
C TYR A 62 -13.30 -4.40 9.08
N VAL A 63 -12.08 -4.41 9.60
CA VAL A 63 -11.78 -4.56 11.03
C VAL A 63 -10.53 -3.75 11.38
N ILE A 64 -10.46 -3.23 12.60
CA ILE A 64 -9.26 -2.61 13.15
C ILE A 64 -8.67 -3.56 14.19
N LEU A 65 -7.40 -3.92 14.02
CA LEU A 65 -6.65 -4.78 14.92
C LEU A 65 -5.65 -3.91 15.70
N PRO A 66 -5.92 -3.57 16.97
CA PRO A 66 -5.00 -2.79 17.78
C PRO A 66 -3.82 -3.63 18.29
N GLY A 67 -2.70 -2.96 18.60
CA GLY A 67 -1.53 -3.56 19.22
C GLY A 67 -0.98 -4.75 18.42
N VAL A 68 -0.91 -4.61 17.09
CA VAL A 68 -0.31 -5.62 16.21
C VAL A 68 1.19 -5.39 16.11
N LEU A 69 1.60 -4.12 16.05
CA LEU A 69 3.00 -3.71 16.18
C LEU A 69 3.25 -3.13 17.56
N SER A 70 4.42 -3.40 18.12
CA SER A 70 4.93 -2.67 19.27
C SER A 70 5.36 -1.24 18.89
N GLU A 71 5.63 -0.40 19.89
CA GLU A 71 6.18 0.94 19.65
C GLU A 71 7.55 0.87 18.98
N GLU A 72 8.40 -0.06 19.40
CA GLU A 72 9.74 -0.29 18.82
C GLU A 72 9.65 -0.74 17.36
N GLU A 73 8.68 -1.61 17.03
CA GLU A 73 8.43 -2.01 15.65
C GLU A 73 7.93 -0.83 14.81
N CYS A 74 7.07 0.03 15.35
CA CYS A 74 6.63 1.24 14.68
C CYS A 74 7.79 2.21 14.43
N ASP A 75 8.69 2.37 15.40
CA ASP A 75 9.88 3.22 15.30
C ASP A 75 10.86 2.69 14.25
N LEU A 76 11.13 1.38 14.26
CA LEU A 76 12.00 0.74 13.29
C LEU A 76 11.45 0.90 11.87
N LEU A 77 10.18 0.53 11.66
CA LEU A 77 9.54 0.62 10.34
C LEU A 77 9.46 2.07 9.86
N SER A 78 9.13 3.02 10.74
CA SER A 78 9.09 4.45 10.39
C SER A 78 10.45 4.97 9.96
N ARG A 79 11.50 4.68 10.74
CA ARG A 79 12.88 5.07 10.41
C ARG A 79 13.34 4.46 9.09
N THR A 80 13.11 3.17 8.86
CA THR A 80 13.50 2.52 7.60
C THR A 80 12.78 3.14 6.40
N VAL A 81 11.50 3.47 6.51
CA VAL A 81 10.78 4.15 5.43
C VAL A 81 11.30 5.58 5.22
N ASP A 82 11.55 6.32 6.30
CA ASP A 82 12.11 7.68 6.23
C ASP A 82 13.50 7.69 5.56
N GLU A 83 14.38 6.74 5.88
CA GLU A 83 15.70 6.60 5.26
C GLU A 83 15.59 6.36 3.75
N ILE A 84 14.62 5.54 3.32
CA ILE A 84 14.38 5.30 1.88
C ILE A 84 13.88 6.57 1.19
N TRP A 85 13.07 7.40 1.86
CA TRP A 85 12.59 8.68 1.30
C TRP A 85 13.70 9.71 1.11
N VAL A 86 14.75 9.66 1.94
CA VAL A 86 15.87 10.61 1.88
C VAL A 86 16.95 10.16 0.90
N ASP A 87 17.11 8.85 0.66
CA ASP A 87 18.11 8.36 -0.29
C ASP A 87 17.67 8.57 -1.75
N GLU A 88 18.05 9.70 -2.33
CA GLU A 88 17.80 10.05 -3.74
C GLU A 88 18.36 9.01 -4.75
N ARG A 89 19.28 8.14 -4.33
CA ARG A 89 19.86 7.09 -5.19
C ARG A 89 18.94 5.86 -5.29
N LEU A 90 17.96 5.71 -4.40
CA LEU A 90 17.04 4.57 -4.34
C LEU A 90 15.84 4.68 -5.30
N GLY A 91 15.77 5.78 -6.06
CA GLY A 91 14.81 6.01 -7.14
C GLY A 91 13.70 6.98 -6.76
N GLU A 92 13.11 7.61 -7.78
CA GLU A 92 12.06 8.63 -7.65
C GLU A 92 10.91 8.13 -6.77
N THR A 93 10.67 8.81 -5.64
CA THR A 93 9.38 8.73 -4.93
C THR A 93 8.33 9.32 -5.85
N HIS A 94 7.70 8.50 -6.68
CA HIS A 94 6.61 8.95 -7.52
C HIS A 94 5.43 9.32 -6.61
N SER A 95 5.09 10.61 -6.58
CA SER A 95 3.82 11.03 -6.02
C SER A 95 2.89 11.53 -7.11
N TYR A 96 1.75 10.86 -7.20
CA TYR A 96 0.60 11.30 -8.01
C TYR A 96 -0.33 12.21 -7.19
N GLU A 97 -0.05 12.40 -5.89
CA GLU A 97 -0.85 13.17 -4.93
C GLU A 97 0.04 14.26 -4.31
N PRO A 98 -0.19 15.55 -4.57
CA PRO A 98 0.61 16.63 -3.98
C PRO A 98 0.78 16.47 -2.46
N GLY A 99 2.01 16.61 -1.96
CA GLY A 99 2.37 16.49 -0.54
C GLY A 99 2.12 15.11 0.10
N VAL A 100 1.95 14.08 -0.73
CA VAL A 100 1.98 12.68 -0.30
C VAL A 100 3.24 12.04 -0.87
N ARG A 101 3.88 11.15 -0.14
CA ARG A 101 5.03 10.37 -0.62
C ARG A 101 4.69 8.90 -0.64
N PHE A 102 5.15 8.20 -1.68
CA PHE A 102 5.01 6.76 -1.84
C PHE A 102 6.39 6.11 -2.04
N VAL A 103 6.61 4.98 -1.36
CA VAL A 103 7.72 4.07 -1.66
C VAL A 103 7.13 2.75 -2.12
N PRO A 104 7.16 2.46 -3.43
CA PRO A 104 6.63 1.21 -3.94
C PRO A 104 7.53 0.05 -3.57
N ASN A 105 6.93 -1.12 -3.35
CA ASN A 105 7.62 -2.40 -3.15
C ASN A 105 8.73 -2.32 -2.08
N LEU A 106 8.32 -2.06 -0.83
CA LEU A 106 9.23 -1.91 0.32
C LEU A 106 10.20 -3.09 0.50
N LEU A 107 9.81 -4.30 0.11
CA LEU A 107 10.67 -5.50 0.16
C LEU A 107 11.90 -5.41 -0.76
N ARG A 108 11.92 -4.49 -1.73
CA ARG A 108 13.15 -4.22 -2.52
C ARG A 108 14.26 -3.62 -1.67
N TYR A 109 13.92 -2.97 -0.55
CA TYR A 109 14.86 -2.18 0.24
C TYR A 109 15.28 -2.90 1.51
N SER A 110 14.37 -3.61 2.19
CA SER A 110 14.68 -4.30 3.43
C SER A 110 13.70 -5.44 3.73
N THR A 111 14.19 -6.50 4.36
CA THR A 111 13.37 -7.60 4.88
C THR A 111 12.68 -7.28 6.20
N VAL A 112 12.96 -6.13 6.81
CA VAL A 112 12.21 -5.68 8.01
C VAL A 112 10.69 -5.59 7.73
N PHE A 113 10.33 -5.27 6.49
CA PHE A 113 8.94 -5.15 6.05
C PHE A 113 8.21 -6.50 5.92
N GLU A 114 8.91 -7.63 6.02
CA GLU A 114 8.27 -8.95 6.11
C GLU A 114 7.36 -9.06 7.34
N ARG A 115 7.64 -8.27 8.40
CA ARG A 115 6.77 -8.11 9.56
C ARG A 115 5.34 -7.73 9.16
N CYS A 116 5.19 -6.85 8.17
CA CYS A 116 3.92 -6.40 7.63
C CYS A 116 3.30 -7.36 6.59
N VAL A 117 4.03 -8.38 6.15
CA VAL A 117 3.58 -9.34 5.12
C VAL A 117 3.04 -10.62 5.74
N ALA A 118 3.68 -11.11 6.80
CA ALA A 118 3.46 -12.46 7.31
C ALA A 118 2.83 -12.52 8.70
N GLU A 119 2.29 -11.40 9.22
CA GLU A 119 1.69 -11.33 10.56
C GLU A 119 0.44 -12.22 10.69
N PRO A 120 0.44 -13.23 11.59
CA PRO A 120 -0.65 -14.19 11.69
C PRO A 120 -2.03 -13.57 11.93
N ARG A 121 -2.17 -12.60 12.85
CA ARG A 121 -3.47 -11.99 13.19
C ARG A 121 -4.08 -11.25 11.99
N VAL A 122 -3.24 -10.52 11.25
CA VAL A 122 -3.64 -9.79 10.04
C VAL A 122 -3.99 -10.76 8.92
N LEU A 123 -3.17 -11.81 8.74
CA LEU A 123 -3.39 -12.85 7.76
C LEU A 123 -4.69 -13.63 7.98
N GLU A 124 -5.13 -13.80 9.23
CA GLU A 124 -6.44 -14.38 9.55
C GLU A 124 -7.59 -13.46 9.10
N ALA A 125 -7.52 -12.15 9.40
CA ALA A 125 -8.49 -11.16 8.92
C ALA A 125 -8.56 -11.12 7.39
N VAL A 126 -7.42 -11.20 6.71
CA VAL A 126 -7.36 -11.28 5.24
C VAL A 126 -8.05 -12.56 4.73
N ARG A 127 -7.87 -13.70 5.40
CA ARG A 127 -8.55 -14.96 5.03
C ARG A 127 -10.04 -14.93 5.28
N ALA A 128 -10.50 -14.20 6.30
CA ALA A 128 -11.93 -13.98 6.50
C ALA A 128 -12.58 -13.24 5.32
N VAL A 129 -11.80 -12.41 4.59
CA VAL A 129 -12.27 -11.74 3.35
C VAL A 129 -12.16 -12.65 2.13
N LEU A 130 -11.01 -13.30 1.93
CA LEU A 130 -10.64 -13.94 0.65
C LEU A 130 -10.74 -15.47 0.61
N GLY A 131 -10.93 -16.11 1.76
CA GLY A 131 -10.73 -17.55 1.91
C GLY A 131 -9.26 -17.92 2.12
N PRO A 132 -8.94 -19.23 2.15
CA PRO A 132 -7.65 -19.74 2.64
C PRO A 132 -6.46 -19.46 1.69
N GLY A 133 -6.72 -19.45 0.39
CA GLY A 133 -5.71 -19.22 -0.64
C GLY A 133 -5.47 -17.73 -0.83
N ILE A 134 -4.34 -17.23 -0.32
CA ILE A 134 -3.95 -15.83 -0.51
C ILE A 134 -2.54 -15.71 -1.06
N ARG A 135 -2.29 -14.61 -1.76
CA ARG A 135 -0.99 -14.16 -2.25
C ARG A 135 -0.79 -12.69 -1.93
N LEU A 136 0.44 -12.30 -1.63
CA LEU A 136 0.83 -10.89 -1.55
C LEU A 136 0.71 -10.28 -2.95
N ASN A 137 -0.07 -9.21 -3.06
CA ASN A 137 -0.28 -8.47 -4.29
C ASN A 137 0.62 -7.25 -4.38
N ARG A 138 0.80 -6.52 -3.27
CA ARG A 138 1.70 -5.37 -3.18
C ARG A 138 2.04 -5.03 -1.73
N ILE A 139 3.12 -4.28 -1.55
CA ILE A 139 3.49 -3.57 -0.33
C ILE A 139 4.06 -2.20 -0.70
N LEU A 140 3.71 -1.15 0.02
CA LEU A 140 4.25 0.20 -0.16
C LEU A 140 4.22 1.01 1.14
N GLY A 141 5.14 1.97 1.26
CA GLY A 141 5.08 3.01 2.29
C GLY A 141 4.32 4.22 1.77
N ARG A 142 3.51 4.85 2.61
CA ARG A 142 2.77 6.09 2.31
C ARG A 142 2.95 7.08 3.45
N ARG A 143 3.23 8.34 3.11
CA ARG A 143 3.26 9.47 4.06
C ARG A 143 2.44 10.62 3.54
N SER A 144 1.54 11.15 4.37
CA SER A 144 0.80 12.38 4.09
C SER A 144 1.37 13.52 4.91
N ASP A 145 1.93 14.53 4.25
CA ASP A 145 2.41 15.75 4.89
C ASP A 145 1.22 16.64 5.34
N PRO A 146 1.43 17.59 6.28
CA PRO A 146 0.44 18.58 6.66
C PRO A 146 -0.21 19.28 5.46
N GLY A 147 -1.53 19.43 5.48
CA GLY A 147 -2.31 20.03 4.38
C GLY A 147 -2.59 19.09 3.20
N HIS A 148 -2.22 17.80 3.28
CA HIS A 148 -2.31 16.86 2.16
C HIS A 148 -2.93 15.52 2.53
N GLY A 149 -3.10 14.63 1.55
CA GLY A 149 -3.57 13.25 1.76
C GLY A 149 -5.06 13.00 1.55
N ASN A 150 -5.86 14.03 1.26
CA ASN A 150 -7.28 13.89 0.92
C ASN A 150 -7.44 13.15 -0.42
N GLN A 151 -8.15 12.02 -0.40
CA GLN A 151 -8.43 11.22 -1.58
C GLN A 151 -9.93 11.20 -1.87
N PRO A 152 -10.34 11.12 -3.15
CA PRO A 152 -11.71 10.78 -3.47
C PRO A 152 -12.03 9.41 -2.89
N LEU A 153 -13.27 9.20 -2.43
CA LEU A 153 -13.78 7.87 -2.14
C LEU A 153 -13.59 6.97 -3.37
N HIS A 154 -13.03 5.79 -3.15
CA HIS A 154 -12.73 4.84 -4.21
C HIS A 154 -12.77 3.41 -3.69
N ASP A 155 -12.83 2.48 -4.63
CA ASP A 155 -12.79 1.04 -4.38
C ASP A 155 -12.15 0.31 -5.58
N LEU A 156 -12.11 -1.02 -5.49
CA LEU A 156 -11.69 -1.87 -6.58
C LEU A 156 -12.75 -1.93 -7.69
N LYS A 157 -12.45 -1.28 -8.82
CA LYS A 157 -13.23 -1.31 -10.07
C LYS A 157 -13.10 -2.65 -10.80
N ARG A 158 -13.60 -3.74 -10.20
CA ARG A 158 -13.66 -5.10 -10.78
C ARG A 158 -15.05 -5.71 -10.57
N ARG A 159 -15.21 -7.00 -10.95
CA ARG A 159 -16.40 -7.80 -10.64
C ARG A 159 -16.84 -7.56 -9.19
N ARG A 160 -18.08 -7.11 -9.01
CA ARG A 160 -18.71 -6.87 -7.71
C ARG A 160 -19.28 -8.16 -7.13
N GLY A 161 -19.48 -8.15 -5.82
CA GLY A 161 -20.03 -9.29 -5.08
C GLY A 161 -19.04 -10.43 -4.90
N ARG A 162 -19.50 -11.48 -4.22
CA ARG A 162 -18.68 -12.66 -3.91
C ARG A 162 -18.43 -13.52 -5.16
N PRO A 163 -17.33 -14.29 -5.20
CA PRO A 163 -16.22 -14.27 -4.25
C PRO A 163 -15.36 -13.00 -4.39
N PHE A 164 -14.88 -12.47 -3.26
CA PHE A 164 -13.96 -11.34 -3.25
C PHE A 164 -12.54 -11.79 -3.60
N THR A 165 -11.81 -10.96 -4.34
CA THR A 165 -10.49 -11.34 -4.88
C THR A 165 -9.34 -10.48 -4.37
N LYS A 166 -9.63 -9.46 -3.55
CA LYS A 166 -8.62 -8.57 -2.99
C LYS A 166 -9.02 -7.99 -1.63
N ALA A 167 -8.07 -7.96 -0.71
CA ALA A 167 -8.16 -7.29 0.58
C ALA A 167 -6.92 -6.41 0.77
N ASN A 168 -7.10 -5.27 1.42
CA ASN A 168 -6.01 -4.34 1.73
C ASN A 168 -5.79 -4.30 3.24
N THR A 169 -4.57 -3.98 3.64
CA THR A 169 -4.23 -3.66 5.02
C THR A 169 -3.51 -2.33 5.08
N ILE A 170 -3.81 -1.54 6.12
CA ILE A 170 -3.19 -0.26 6.41
C ILE A 170 -2.57 -0.35 7.80
N TRP A 171 -1.25 -0.43 7.84
CA TRP A 171 -0.45 -0.47 9.04
C TRP A 171 -0.21 0.94 9.54
N CYS A 172 -0.75 1.25 10.72
CA CYS A 172 -0.75 2.59 11.32
C CYS A 172 0.58 2.82 12.04
N LEU A 173 1.60 3.23 11.28
CA LEU A 173 2.92 3.56 11.86
C LEU A 173 2.84 4.79 12.76
N ASP A 174 1.97 5.74 12.44
CA ASP A 174 1.50 6.78 13.35
C ASP A 174 0.03 6.50 13.69
N ALA A 175 -0.46 7.04 14.82
CA ALA A 175 -1.87 6.93 15.17
C ALA A 175 -2.76 7.55 14.07
N PHE A 176 -3.93 6.97 13.82
CA PHE A 176 -4.93 7.52 12.92
C PHE A 176 -5.98 8.27 13.74
N THR A 177 -6.04 9.58 13.55
CA THR A 177 -6.91 10.49 14.31
C THR A 177 -7.84 11.28 13.38
N GLU A 178 -8.83 11.94 13.96
CA GLU A 178 -9.77 12.82 13.24
C GLU A 178 -9.09 13.99 12.52
N VAL A 179 -7.88 14.36 12.97
CA VAL A 179 -7.17 15.55 12.49
C VAL A 179 -6.01 15.20 11.56
N ASN A 180 -5.32 14.07 11.75
CA ASN A 180 -4.12 13.77 10.96
C ASN A 180 -4.40 12.98 9.66
N GLY A 181 -5.68 12.90 9.29
CA GLY A 181 -6.13 12.40 8.00
C GLY A 181 -6.45 10.90 7.96
N ALA A 182 -6.91 10.31 9.06
CA ALA A 182 -7.33 8.91 9.12
C ALA A 182 -8.14 8.47 7.88
N THR A 183 -7.97 7.21 7.46
CA THR A 183 -8.76 6.66 6.36
C THR A 183 -10.24 6.76 6.71
N ARG A 184 -11.04 7.34 5.81
CA ARG A 184 -12.50 7.25 5.83
C ARG A 184 -12.96 6.04 5.03
N LEU A 185 -14.07 5.45 5.45
CA LEU A 185 -14.70 4.29 4.81
C LEU A 185 -16.23 4.38 4.90
N ILE A 186 -16.95 3.67 4.03
CA ILE A 186 -18.41 3.54 4.12
C ILE A 186 -18.74 2.08 4.45
N PRO A 187 -19.08 1.76 5.71
CA PRO A 187 -19.41 0.40 6.13
C PRO A 187 -20.47 -0.24 5.24
N GLY A 188 -20.30 -1.52 4.89
CA GLY A 188 -21.26 -2.30 4.10
C GLY A 188 -21.25 -2.00 2.60
N SER A 189 -20.54 -0.96 2.14
CA SER A 189 -20.47 -0.61 0.71
C SER A 189 -19.86 -1.71 -0.18
N HIS A 190 -19.06 -2.63 0.40
CA HIS A 190 -18.51 -3.80 -0.31
C HIS A 190 -19.56 -4.84 -0.71
N LEU A 191 -20.75 -4.83 -0.08
CA LEU A 191 -21.87 -5.71 -0.38
C LEU A 191 -22.72 -5.21 -1.55
N SER A 192 -22.52 -3.96 -1.99
CA SER A 192 -23.25 -3.40 -3.12
C SER A 192 -22.87 -4.13 -4.43
N GLY A 193 -23.89 -4.62 -5.14
CA GLY A 193 -23.74 -5.14 -6.51
C GLY A 193 -23.46 -4.03 -7.54
N GLU A 194 -23.85 -2.79 -7.23
CA GLU A 194 -23.65 -1.63 -8.07
C GLU A 194 -22.37 -0.87 -7.68
N PRO A 195 -21.68 -0.21 -8.63
CA PRO A 195 -20.61 0.74 -8.29
C PRO A 195 -21.19 1.87 -7.42
N PHE A 196 -20.87 1.89 -6.12
CA PHE A 196 -21.44 2.85 -5.17
C PHE A 196 -21.10 4.30 -5.55
N LEU A 197 -19.99 4.54 -6.26
CA LEU A 197 -19.65 5.85 -6.82
C LEU A 197 -20.72 6.41 -7.79
N SER A 198 -21.60 5.58 -8.34
CA SER A 198 -22.75 6.07 -9.12
C SER A 198 -23.75 6.86 -8.27
N ARG A 199 -23.71 6.70 -6.94
CA ARG A 199 -24.57 7.38 -5.96
C ARG A 199 -23.83 8.45 -5.15
N CYS A 200 -22.54 8.63 -5.39
CA CYS A 200 -21.73 9.63 -4.71
C CYS A 200 -21.65 10.88 -5.61
N GLU A 201 -22.36 11.94 -5.26
CA GLU A 201 -22.38 13.19 -6.03
C GLU A 201 -20.98 13.78 -6.21
N ASP A 202 -20.19 13.79 -5.13
CA ASP A 202 -18.80 14.24 -5.14
C ASP A 202 -17.95 13.33 -4.24
N PRO A 203 -17.07 12.48 -4.80
CA PRO A 203 -16.26 11.55 -4.01
C PRO A 203 -15.20 12.25 -3.16
N LEU A 204 -14.88 13.53 -3.39
CA LEU A 204 -13.96 14.29 -2.54
C LEU A 204 -14.64 14.83 -1.28
N ARG A 205 -15.96 15.04 -1.29
CA ARG A 205 -16.72 15.53 -0.14
C ARG A 205 -16.96 14.43 0.88
N ALA A 206 -17.23 14.84 2.11
CA ALA A 206 -17.67 13.92 3.17
C ALA A 206 -19.00 13.29 2.79
N HIS A 207 -19.11 11.97 2.93
CA HIS A 207 -20.34 11.22 2.74
C HIS A 207 -21.07 11.07 4.09
N PRO A 208 -22.41 11.18 4.17
CA PRO A 208 -23.14 11.09 5.45
C PRO A 208 -22.93 9.75 6.18
N ASP A 209 -22.75 8.67 5.43
CA ASP A 209 -22.50 7.34 5.99
C ASP A 209 -21.00 7.01 6.18
N GLU A 210 -20.08 7.95 5.92
CA GLU A 210 -18.66 7.67 6.13
C GLU A 210 -18.29 7.59 7.62
N ARG A 211 -17.39 6.68 7.96
CA ARG A 211 -16.75 6.58 9.28
C ARG A 211 -15.24 6.70 9.12
N LEU A 212 -14.60 7.29 10.12
CA LEU A 212 -13.13 7.31 10.21
C LEU A 212 -12.63 6.02 10.85
N ALA A 213 -11.64 5.39 10.23
CA ALA A 213 -10.88 4.30 10.82
C ALA A 213 -9.85 4.87 11.82
N LEU A 214 -10.35 5.35 12.95
CA LEU A 214 -9.52 5.83 14.06
C LEU A 214 -8.82 4.66 14.73
N ALA A 215 -7.51 4.77 14.93
CA ALA A 215 -6.72 3.66 15.44
C ALA A 215 -5.46 4.16 16.16
N PRO A 216 -5.10 3.58 17.32
CA PRO A 216 -3.81 3.83 17.95
C PRO A 216 -2.65 3.47 17.01
N ARG A 217 -1.47 4.05 17.28
CA ARG A 217 -0.20 3.61 16.68
C ARG A 217 -0.02 2.11 16.87
N GLY A 218 0.55 1.46 15.85
CA GLY A 218 0.74 0.01 15.82
C GLY A 218 -0.52 -0.83 15.52
N SER A 219 -1.64 -0.18 15.23
CA SER A 219 -2.84 -0.85 14.75
C SER A 219 -2.77 -1.20 13.26
N VAL A 220 -3.60 -2.15 12.83
CA VAL A 220 -3.79 -2.49 11.41
C VAL A 220 -5.27 -2.42 11.06
N VAL A 221 -5.60 -1.61 10.07
CA VAL A 221 -6.93 -1.64 9.43
C VAL A 221 -6.89 -2.68 8.32
N VAL A 222 -7.72 -3.71 8.40
CA VAL A 222 -7.90 -4.70 7.32
C VAL A 222 -9.25 -4.48 6.70
N HIS A 223 -9.31 -4.33 5.38
CA HIS A 223 -10.59 -4.10 4.70
C HIS A 223 -10.68 -4.81 3.35
N ASN A 224 -11.92 -5.14 2.98
CA ASN A 224 -12.26 -5.61 1.66
C ASN A 224 -11.96 -4.51 0.62
N SER A 225 -11.30 -4.83 -0.48
CA SER A 225 -10.97 -3.82 -1.49
C SER A 225 -12.19 -3.28 -2.25
N HIS A 226 -13.36 -3.90 -2.14
CA HIS A 226 -14.63 -3.37 -2.65
C HIS A 226 -15.30 -2.37 -1.69
N LEU A 227 -14.80 -2.24 -0.45
CA LEU A 227 -15.26 -1.21 0.48
C LEU A 227 -14.84 0.15 -0.04
N LEU A 228 -15.77 1.10 -0.13
CA LEU A 228 -15.41 2.48 -0.42
C LEU A 228 -14.58 3.06 0.72
N HIS A 229 -13.46 3.67 0.35
CA HIS A 229 -12.53 4.27 1.28
C HIS A 229 -11.72 5.40 0.63
N GLY A 230 -11.01 6.16 1.45
CA GLY A 230 -10.03 7.14 1.01
C GLY A 230 -9.31 7.77 2.20
N GLY A 231 -8.10 8.30 2.00
CA GLY A 231 -7.46 9.16 2.99
C GLY A 231 -8.25 10.47 3.18
N THR A 232 -8.31 10.97 4.41
CA THR A 232 -8.78 12.34 4.67
C THR A 232 -7.60 13.31 4.74
N LEU A 233 -7.90 14.61 4.69
CA LEU A 233 -6.90 15.66 4.78
C LEU A 233 -6.15 15.59 6.12
N ASN A 234 -4.82 15.56 6.06
CA ASN A 234 -3.99 15.75 7.23
C ASN A 234 -4.00 17.24 7.62
N ARG A 235 -4.72 17.57 8.69
CA ARG A 235 -4.82 18.93 9.26
C ARG A 235 -3.91 19.12 10.48
N SER A 236 -3.11 18.11 10.84
CA SER A 236 -2.11 18.24 11.89
C SER A 236 -0.86 18.97 11.40
N ASP A 237 0.07 19.25 12.31
CA ASP A 237 1.37 19.87 12.05
C ASP A 237 2.47 18.84 11.73
N ALA A 238 2.17 17.53 11.80
CA ALA A 238 3.10 16.45 11.58
C ALA A 238 2.71 15.57 10.38
N PRO A 239 3.69 14.96 9.68
CA PRO A 239 3.40 13.94 8.68
C PRO A 239 2.80 12.69 9.32
N ARG A 240 1.93 11.99 8.59
CA ARG A 240 1.36 10.70 9.02
C ARG A 240 1.78 9.57 8.08
N ARG A 241 2.47 8.58 8.63
CA ARG A 241 3.04 7.43 7.93
C ARG A 241 2.12 6.22 8.05
N SER A 242 2.15 5.40 7.01
CA SER A 242 1.48 4.09 6.98
C SER A 242 2.19 3.16 6.01
N ILE A 243 2.10 1.87 6.26
CA ILE A 243 2.44 0.84 5.27
C ILE A 243 1.14 0.25 4.75
N HIS A 244 1.05 0.09 3.44
CA HIS A 244 -0.11 -0.50 2.78
C HIS A 244 0.32 -1.82 2.18
N THR A 245 -0.37 -2.90 2.55
CA THR A 245 -0.26 -4.16 1.84
C THR A 245 -1.58 -4.49 1.17
N ALA A 246 -1.52 -5.28 0.11
CA ALA A 246 -2.71 -5.92 -0.41
C ALA A 246 -2.44 -7.39 -0.66
N TYR A 247 -3.48 -8.20 -0.47
CA TYR A 247 -3.49 -9.61 -0.76
C TYR A 247 -4.61 -9.93 -1.75
N THR A 248 -4.40 -10.96 -2.55
CA THR A 248 -5.39 -11.44 -3.52
C THR A 248 -5.53 -12.95 -3.43
N THR A 249 -6.58 -13.49 -4.05
CA THR A 249 -6.62 -14.93 -4.34
C THR A 249 -5.55 -15.28 -5.39
N PRO A 250 -5.10 -16.56 -5.48
CA PRO A 250 -3.96 -16.94 -6.31
C PRO A 250 -4.14 -16.70 -7.82
N GLU A 251 -5.38 -16.61 -8.29
CA GLU A 251 -5.71 -16.41 -9.71
C GLU A 251 -5.49 -14.95 -10.15
N VAL A 252 -5.38 -14.02 -9.20
CA VAL A 252 -5.11 -12.61 -9.50
C VAL A 252 -3.59 -12.39 -9.57
N PRO A 253 -3.07 -11.90 -10.70
CA PRO A 253 -1.65 -11.59 -10.82
C PRO A 253 -1.20 -10.55 -9.79
N PRO A 254 0.03 -10.67 -9.25
CA PRO A 254 0.56 -9.67 -8.34
C PRO A 254 0.74 -8.34 -9.07
N HIS A 255 0.60 -7.22 -8.35
CA HIS A 255 0.80 -5.89 -8.93
C HIS A 255 2.28 -5.63 -9.22
N TRP A 256 3.16 -6.20 -8.40
CA TRP A 256 4.60 -6.22 -8.61
C TRP A 256 5.04 -7.62 -9.01
N GLY A 257 5.81 -7.73 -10.09
CA GLY A 257 6.56 -8.96 -10.36
C GLY A 257 7.68 -9.10 -9.32
N TRP A 258 7.76 -10.24 -8.64
CA TRP A 258 8.73 -10.48 -7.56
C TRP A 258 10.11 -10.94 -8.07
N ASP A 259 10.28 -11.00 -9.39
CA ASP A 259 11.51 -11.40 -10.07
C ASP A 259 12.59 -10.33 -9.97
N ASP A 260 12.20 -9.09 -9.68
CA ASP A 260 13.09 -7.93 -9.64
C ASP A 260 13.68 -7.65 -8.25
N LEU A 261 13.37 -8.49 -7.25
CA LEU A 261 13.93 -8.37 -5.90
C LEU A 261 15.45 -8.45 -5.93
N PRO A 262 16.17 -7.56 -5.24
CA PRO A 262 17.63 -7.65 -5.17
C PRO A 262 18.09 -9.02 -4.63
N PRO A 263 19.14 -9.63 -5.20
CA PRO A 263 19.63 -10.93 -4.75
C PRO A 263 20.00 -10.98 -3.27
N ALA A 264 20.39 -9.85 -2.68
CA ALA A 264 20.68 -9.74 -1.26
C ALA A 264 19.42 -9.89 -0.39
N VAL A 265 18.28 -9.35 -0.82
CA VAL A 265 16.99 -9.51 -0.14
C VAL A 265 16.45 -10.92 -0.35
N ARG A 266 16.44 -11.40 -1.60
CA ARG A 266 15.91 -12.73 -1.95
C ARG A 266 16.58 -13.86 -1.14
N ARG A 267 17.87 -13.74 -0.82
CA ARG A 267 18.64 -14.73 -0.05
C ARG A 267 18.28 -14.83 1.43
N VAL A 268 17.64 -13.81 2.00
CA VAL A 268 17.31 -13.76 3.44
C VAL A 268 15.81 -13.63 3.68
N LEU A 269 15.02 -13.83 2.62
CA LEU A 269 13.57 -13.73 2.66
C LEU A 269 13.00 -14.92 3.43
N LYS A 270 12.10 -14.68 4.39
CA LYS A 270 11.53 -15.76 5.20
C LYS A 270 10.68 -16.69 4.33
N PRO A 271 10.68 -18.02 4.58
CA PRO A 271 9.91 -18.97 3.79
C PRO A 271 8.43 -18.60 3.65
N ARG A 272 7.81 -18.10 4.73
CA ARG A 272 6.41 -17.68 4.72
C ARG A 272 6.14 -16.50 3.78
N THR A 273 7.05 -15.55 3.72
CA THR A 273 6.96 -14.40 2.81
C THR A 273 7.12 -14.87 1.36
N ALA A 274 8.07 -15.77 1.09
CA ALA A 274 8.29 -16.34 -0.24
C ALA A 274 7.04 -17.09 -0.73
N GLU A 275 6.42 -17.89 0.13
CA GLU A 275 5.16 -18.58 -0.13
C GLU A 275 4.03 -17.60 -0.49
N LEU A 276 3.84 -16.55 0.31
CA LEU A 276 2.83 -15.52 0.05
C LEU A 276 3.10 -14.78 -1.26
N MET A 277 4.36 -14.56 -1.62
CA MET A 277 4.75 -13.95 -2.88
C MET A 277 4.59 -14.90 -4.07
N GLY A 278 4.46 -16.20 -3.84
CA GLY A 278 4.44 -17.21 -4.90
C GLY A 278 5.79 -17.37 -5.60
N VAL A 279 6.90 -17.12 -4.90
CA VAL A 279 8.26 -17.33 -5.40
C VAL A 279 8.92 -18.51 -4.69
N PRO A 280 9.89 -19.19 -5.31
CA PRO A 280 10.64 -20.26 -4.65
C PRO A 280 11.32 -19.76 -3.38
N ALA A 281 11.20 -20.52 -2.29
CA ALA A 281 12.05 -20.36 -1.12
C ALA A 281 13.48 -20.82 -1.48
N HIS A 282 14.49 -20.10 -0.99
CA HIS A 282 15.91 -20.45 -1.13
C HIS A 282 16.43 -21.05 0.17
#